data_AF-A0AAV1HUI7-F1
#
_entry.id   AF-A0AAV1HUI7-F1
#
_cell.length_a   1.000
_cell.length_b   1.000
_cell.length_c   1.000
_cell.angle_alpha   90.00
_cell.angle_beta   90.00
_cell.angle_gamma   90.00
#
_symmetry.space_group_name_H-M   'P 1'
#
loop_
_entity.id
_entity.type
_entity.pdbx_description
1 polymer ?
#
loop_
_entity_poly.entity_id
_entity_poly.type
_entity_poly.pdbx_seq_one_letter_code
_entity_poly.pdbx_strand_id
1 'polypeptide(L)'
;MNWNLAHWFVYGEVDWDQLESRLRGVCPFLSGAIFGAGWWCLIDALVYSKVVLNETYPFTYNLPGIIATVALIMMNLVSRDDLANMGDSYSSDEGSEGRAKLWLFLSYCIAFGAVAGSVAVLVTCVQHHEHVGVGVGALLQCGLILLSGLLLWAFRSDDGGYAAIH
;
A
#
# COMPACT_ATOMS: atom_id res chain seq x y z
N MET A 1 33.62 3.65 -9.28
CA MET A 1 32.42 4.18 -9.96
C MET A 1 32.90 5.31 -10.88
N ASN A 2 33.22 4.99 -12.14
CA ASN A 2 33.63 5.99 -13.14
C ASN A 2 32.39 6.43 -13.91
N TRP A 3 31.85 7.59 -13.56
CA TRP A 3 30.72 8.21 -14.26
C TRP A 3 31.23 8.79 -15.57
N ASN A 4 30.77 8.28 -16.72
CA ASN A 4 31.17 8.73 -18.05
C ASN A 4 29.99 9.38 -18.78
N LEU A 5 30.01 10.72 -18.87
CA LEU A 5 28.97 11.56 -19.47
C LEU A 5 28.72 11.26 -20.96
N ALA A 6 29.72 10.71 -21.67
CA ALA A 6 29.60 10.36 -23.07
C ALA A 6 28.66 9.18 -23.32
N HIS A 7 28.55 8.25 -22.37
CA HIS A 7 27.64 7.10 -22.49
C HIS A 7 26.17 7.50 -22.27
N TRP A 8 25.90 8.44 -21.37
CA TRP A 8 24.54 8.94 -21.09
C TRP A 8 23.93 9.68 -22.29
N PHE A 9 24.74 10.46 -23.02
CA PHE A 9 24.29 11.16 -24.23
C PHE A 9 24.10 10.23 -25.45
N VAL A 10 24.85 9.14 -25.53
CA VAL A 10 24.80 8.21 -26.68
C VAL A 10 23.71 7.17 -26.51
N TYR A 11 23.51 6.64 -25.29
CA TYR A 11 22.50 5.62 -25.04
C TYR A 11 21.16 6.18 -24.58
N GLY A 12 21.09 7.29 -23.84
CA GLY A 12 19.83 7.98 -23.47
C GLY A 12 18.76 7.14 -22.75
N GLU A 13 18.92 5.83 -22.67
CA GLU A 13 18.04 4.88 -22.04
C GLU A 13 18.39 4.85 -20.56
N VAL A 14 17.39 5.17 -19.76
CA VAL A 14 17.40 4.81 -18.34
C VAL A 14 17.48 3.28 -18.30
N ASP A 15 18.55 2.74 -17.70
CA ASP A 15 18.69 1.29 -17.42
C ASP A 15 17.62 0.88 -16.39
N TRP A 16 16.40 0.64 -16.86
CA TRP A 16 15.25 0.28 -16.04
C TRP A 16 15.50 -1.01 -15.24
N ASP A 17 16.24 -1.96 -15.80
CA ASP A 17 16.58 -3.22 -15.14
C ASP A 17 17.50 -3.02 -13.91
N GLN A 18 18.46 -2.09 -14.02
CA GLN A 18 19.36 -1.77 -12.91
C GLN A 18 18.62 -0.99 -11.80
N LEU A 19 17.72 -0.09 -12.19
CA LEU A 19 16.86 0.60 -11.24
C LEU A 19 15.92 -0.39 -10.54
N GLU A 20 15.29 -1.29 -11.29
CA GLU A 20 14.34 -2.27 -10.79
C GLU A 20 15.00 -3.26 -9.83
N SER A 21 16.18 -3.78 -10.15
CA SER A 21 16.95 -4.65 -9.24
C SER A 21 17.31 -3.96 -7.91
N ARG A 22 17.68 -2.67 -7.96
CA ARG A 22 17.92 -1.86 -6.74
C ARG A 22 16.64 -1.62 -5.95
N LEU A 23 15.55 -1.30 -6.64
CA LEU A 23 14.24 -1.06 -6.01
C LEU A 23 13.73 -2.35 -5.35
N ARG A 24 13.80 -3.50 -6.01
CA ARG A 24 13.38 -4.80 -5.45
C ARG A 24 14.03 -5.12 -4.09
N GLY A 25 15.30 -4.76 -3.87
CA GLY A 25 15.98 -4.96 -2.59
C GLY A 25 15.58 -3.95 -1.49
N VAL A 26 15.31 -2.70 -1.86
CA VAL A 26 15.07 -1.60 -0.89
C VAL A 26 13.58 -1.35 -0.64
N CYS A 27 12.71 -1.66 -1.60
CA CYS A 27 11.28 -1.39 -1.56
C CYS A 27 10.54 -2.06 -0.40
N PRO A 28 10.83 -3.31 0.02
CA PRO A 28 10.18 -3.89 1.20
C PRO A 28 10.47 -3.10 2.48
N PHE A 29 11.71 -2.64 2.65
CA PHE A 29 12.10 -1.80 3.79
C PHE A 29 11.43 -0.43 3.73
N LEU A 30 11.42 0.20 2.54
CA LEU A 30 10.77 1.49 2.34
C LEU A 30 9.24 1.41 2.54
N SER A 31 8.61 0.35 2.05
CA SER A 31 7.18 0.07 2.27
C SER A 31 6.88 -0.09 3.77
N GLY A 32 7.69 -0.84 4.50
CA GLY A 32 7.55 -0.97 5.96
C GLY A 32 7.72 0.37 6.69
N ALA A 33 8.67 1.20 6.27
CA ALA A 33 8.86 2.54 6.83
C ALA A 33 7.65 3.45 6.59
N ILE A 34 7.07 3.42 5.38
CA ILE A 34 5.85 4.18 5.04
C ILE A 34 4.65 3.68 5.83
N PHE A 35 4.50 2.36 6.00
CA PHE A 35 3.45 1.78 6.84
C PHE A 35 3.57 2.22 8.30
N GLY A 36 4.79 2.16 8.84
CA GLY A 36 5.11 2.64 10.17
C GLY A 36 4.81 4.14 10.33
N ALA A 37 5.17 4.95 9.34
CA ALA A 37 4.84 6.38 9.32
C ALA A 37 3.32 6.63 9.31
N GLY A 38 2.56 5.83 8.56
CA GLY A 38 1.09 5.89 8.57
C GLY A 38 0.51 5.64 9.96
N TRP A 39 0.96 4.59 10.65
CA TRP A 39 0.54 4.31 12.03
C TRP A 39 1.04 5.34 13.04
N TRP A 40 2.22 5.91 12.82
CA TRP A 40 2.75 7.00 13.64
C TRP A 40 1.83 8.22 13.58
N CYS A 41 1.34 8.60 12.39
CA CYS A 41 0.40 9.71 12.23
C CYS A 41 -0.90 9.50 13.02
N LEU A 42 -1.42 8.27 13.12
CA LEU A 42 -2.59 7.96 13.95
C LEU A 42 -2.28 8.17 15.43
N ILE A 43 -1.15 7.64 15.90
CA ILE A 43 -0.75 7.72 17.31
C ILE A 43 -0.53 9.17 17.72
N ASP A 44 0.14 9.95 16.86
CA ASP A 44 0.37 11.38 17.08
C ASP A 44 -0.96 12.14 17.19
N ALA A 45 -1.91 11.91 16.27
CA ALA A 45 -3.25 12.51 16.32
C ALA A 45 -4.03 12.12 17.60
N LEU A 46 -3.93 10.86 18.03
CA LEU A 46 -4.55 10.36 19.28
C LEU A 46 -3.97 11.05 20.53
N VAL A 47 -2.64 11.15 20.59
CA VAL A 47 -1.96 11.78 21.74
C VAL A 47 -2.27 13.26 21.77
N TYR A 48 -2.21 13.95 20.63
CA TYR A 48 -2.50 15.37 20.53
C TYR A 48 -3.94 15.69 20.98
N SER A 49 -4.93 14.93 20.53
CA SER A 49 -6.32 15.16 20.95
C SER A 49 -6.53 14.95 22.45
N LYS A 50 -5.89 13.93 23.03
CA LYS A 50 -6.05 13.58 24.45
C LYS A 50 -5.31 14.53 25.38
N VAL A 51 -4.07 14.90 25.04
CA VAL A 51 -3.18 15.66 25.92
C VAL A 51 -3.37 17.17 25.75
N VAL A 52 -3.54 17.65 24.52
CA VAL A 52 -3.58 19.09 24.22
C VAL A 52 -5.00 19.62 24.22
N LEU A 53 -5.91 18.91 23.53
CA LEU A 53 -7.31 19.35 23.41
C LEU A 53 -8.18 18.85 24.57
N ASN A 54 -7.74 17.86 25.35
CA ASN A 54 -8.51 17.21 26.43
C ASN A 54 -9.89 16.68 25.99
N GLU A 55 -10.06 16.47 24.69
CA GLU A 55 -11.32 16.06 24.08
C GLU A 55 -11.23 14.59 23.65
N THR A 56 -12.32 13.87 23.87
CA THR A 56 -12.43 12.47 23.46
C THR A 56 -13.24 12.39 22.19
N TYR A 57 -12.55 12.18 21.07
CA TYR A 57 -13.21 11.95 19.80
C TYR A 57 -13.66 10.48 19.67
N PRO A 58 -14.71 10.20 18.88
CA PRO A 58 -15.21 8.84 18.69
C PRO A 58 -14.18 7.98 17.95
N PHE A 59 -13.96 6.75 18.44
CA PHE A 59 -13.05 5.78 17.82
C PHE A 59 -13.34 5.51 16.33
N THR A 60 -14.56 5.80 15.89
CA THR A 60 -15.00 5.74 14.48
C THR A 60 -14.09 6.53 13.53
N TYR A 61 -13.44 7.62 13.98
CA TYR A 61 -12.53 8.38 13.12
C TYR A 61 -11.24 7.65 12.77
N ASN A 62 -10.85 6.64 13.56
CA ASN A 62 -9.68 5.80 13.30
C ASN A 62 -10.01 4.56 12.44
N LEU A 63 -11.31 4.26 12.27
CA LEU A 63 -11.79 3.07 11.57
C LEU A 63 -11.31 2.98 10.11
N PRO A 64 -11.30 4.08 9.31
CA PRO A 64 -10.83 4.02 7.92
C PRO A 64 -9.39 3.55 7.80
N GLY A 65 -8.50 3.98 8.70
CA GLY A 65 -7.09 3.55 8.72
C GLY A 65 -6.94 2.06 9.01
N ILE A 66 -7.73 1.51 9.95
CA ILE A 66 -7.73 0.08 10.26
C ILE A 66 -8.25 -0.72 9.05
N ILE A 67 -9.34 -0.27 8.43
CA ILE A 67 -9.90 -0.92 7.23
C ILE A 67 -8.88 -0.88 6.08
N ALA A 68 -8.13 0.21 5.91
CA ALA A 68 -7.05 0.31 4.93
C ALA A 68 -5.94 -0.73 5.18
N THR A 69 -5.58 -1.00 6.44
CA THR A 69 -4.56 -2.02 6.78
C THR A 69 -5.02 -3.42 6.42
N VAL A 70 -6.31 -3.73 6.64
CA VAL A 70 -6.89 -5.02 6.25
C VAL A 70 -6.89 -5.15 4.72
N ALA A 71 -7.28 -4.10 3.99
CA ALA A 71 -7.21 -4.09 2.53
C ALA A 71 -5.78 -4.34 2.01
N LEU A 72 -4.78 -3.70 2.64
CA LEU A 72 -3.37 -3.90 2.31
C LEU A 72 -2.95 -5.35 2.50
N ILE A 73 -3.29 -5.95 3.65
CA ILE A 73 -2.95 -7.34 3.94
C ILE A 73 -3.61 -8.24 2.90
N MET A 74 -4.90 -8.03 2.61
CA MET A 74 -5.62 -8.80 1.60
C MET A 74 -4.98 -8.70 0.21
N MET A 75 -4.55 -7.50 -0.20
CA MET A 75 -3.88 -7.26 -1.47
C MET A 75 -2.51 -7.96 -1.56
N ASN A 76 -1.75 -7.96 -0.46
CA ASN A 76 -0.42 -8.56 -0.41
C ASN A 76 -0.44 -10.09 -0.21
N LEU A 77 -1.56 -10.67 0.24
CA LEU A 77 -1.74 -12.12 0.39
C LEU A 77 -2.08 -12.84 -0.92
N VAL A 78 -2.45 -12.13 -1.99
CA VAL A 78 -2.69 -12.74 -3.30
C VAL A 78 -1.36 -13.20 -3.90
N SER A 79 -1.26 -14.47 -4.28
CA SER A 79 -0.11 -14.96 -5.04
C SER A 79 -0.16 -14.41 -6.46
N ARG A 80 0.95 -13.87 -6.95
CA ARG A 80 1.06 -13.47 -8.36
C ARG A 80 1.20 -14.68 -9.27
N ASP A 81 1.69 -15.81 -8.76
CA ASP A 81 1.74 -17.07 -9.51
C ASP A 81 0.33 -17.55 -9.90
N ASP A 82 -0.64 -17.39 -8.98
CA ASP A 82 -2.05 -17.65 -9.29
C ASP A 82 -2.59 -16.69 -10.36
N LEU A 83 -2.00 -15.49 -10.48
CA LEU A 83 -2.31 -14.46 -11.47
C LEU A 83 -1.58 -14.63 -12.82
N ALA A 84 -0.39 -15.24 -12.82
CA ALA A 84 0.50 -15.38 -13.98
C ALA A 84 0.29 -16.70 -14.73
N ASN A 85 -0.03 -17.79 -14.03
CA ASN A 85 -0.37 -19.09 -14.64
C ASN A 85 -1.68 -19.06 -15.46
N MET A 86 -2.35 -17.91 -15.49
CA MET A 86 -3.58 -17.59 -16.22
C MET A 86 -3.45 -17.54 -17.76
N GLY A 87 -2.23 -17.59 -18.33
CA GLY A 87 -2.00 -17.47 -19.78
C GLY A 87 -1.80 -18.79 -20.54
N ASP A 88 -1.24 -19.82 -19.88
CA ASP A 88 -0.68 -21.01 -20.54
C ASP A 88 -1.41 -22.33 -20.22
N SER A 89 -2.45 -22.33 -19.37
CA SER A 89 -3.03 -23.58 -18.85
C SER A 89 -4.38 -23.93 -19.48
N TYR A 90 -4.35 -24.73 -20.55
CA TYR A 90 -5.52 -25.38 -21.17
C TYR A 90 -6.11 -26.54 -20.34
N SER A 91 -5.66 -26.72 -19.09
CA SER A 91 -6.06 -27.85 -18.26
C SER A 91 -5.73 -27.61 -16.79
N SER A 92 -6.75 -27.79 -15.95
CA SER A 92 -6.73 -27.97 -14.49
C SER A 92 -7.11 -26.73 -13.66
N ASP A 93 -8.39 -26.73 -13.24
CA ASP A 93 -8.95 -26.04 -12.06
C ASP A 93 -9.54 -24.62 -12.24
N GLU A 94 -10.55 -24.49 -13.11
CA GLU A 94 -11.37 -23.29 -13.37
C GLU A 94 -11.93 -22.60 -12.10
N GLY A 95 -12.03 -23.32 -10.97
CA GLY A 95 -12.55 -22.78 -9.70
C GLY A 95 -11.54 -22.00 -8.86
N SER A 96 -10.24 -22.25 -9.04
CA SER A 96 -9.18 -21.60 -8.24
C SER A 96 -8.85 -20.19 -8.75
N GLU A 97 -8.88 -20.01 -10.07
CA GLU A 97 -8.52 -18.76 -10.76
C GLU A 97 -9.53 -17.62 -10.52
N GLY A 98 -10.82 -17.94 -10.44
CA GLY A 98 -11.87 -16.96 -10.15
C GLY A 98 -11.79 -16.41 -8.73
N ARG A 99 -11.27 -17.21 -7.78
CA ARG A 99 -11.19 -16.84 -6.36
C ARG A 99 -10.13 -15.78 -6.11
N ALA A 100 -8.96 -15.88 -6.77
CA ALA A 100 -7.91 -14.87 -6.68
C ALA A 100 -8.36 -13.51 -7.24
N LYS A 101 -9.06 -13.52 -8.40
CA LYS A 101 -9.63 -12.29 -9.01
C LYS A 101 -10.69 -11.65 -8.11
N LEU A 102 -11.59 -12.45 -7.55
CA LEU A 102 -12.63 -11.96 -6.65
C LEU A 102 -12.04 -11.41 -5.35
N TRP A 103 -11.00 -12.07 -4.82
CA TRP A 103 -10.29 -11.61 -3.62
C TRP A 103 -9.57 -10.28 -3.85
N LEU A 104 -8.87 -10.16 -4.98
CA LEU A 104 -8.20 -8.92 -5.40
C LEU A 104 -9.23 -7.80 -5.61
N PHE A 105 -10.33 -8.07 -6.31
CA PHE A 105 -11.43 -7.12 -6.49
C PHE A 105 -12.00 -6.65 -5.15
N LEU A 106 -12.24 -7.59 -4.23
CA LEU A 106 -12.73 -7.27 -2.89
C LEU A 106 -11.74 -6.39 -2.11
N SER A 107 -10.44 -6.67 -2.20
CA SER A 107 -9.41 -5.83 -1.58
C SER A 107 -9.43 -4.40 -2.11
N TYR A 108 -9.63 -4.21 -3.43
CA TYR A 108 -9.80 -2.88 -4.02
C TYR A 108 -11.08 -2.20 -3.54
N CYS A 109 -12.21 -2.90 -3.47
CA CYS A 109 -13.45 -2.34 -2.92
C CYS A 109 -13.29 -1.86 -1.48
N ILE A 110 -12.61 -2.65 -0.64
CA ILE A 110 -12.33 -2.28 0.76
C ILE A 110 -11.37 -1.09 0.82
N ALA A 111 -10.34 -1.04 -0.04
CA ALA A 111 -9.43 0.11 -0.13
C ALA A 111 -10.17 1.39 -0.52
N PHE A 112 -11.04 1.35 -1.54
CA PHE A 112 -11.88 2.50 -1.91
C PHE A 112 -12.83 2.91 -0.78
N GLY A 113 -13.42 1.93 -0.08
CA GLY A 113 -14.25 2.19 1.11
C GLY A 113 -13.47 2.88 2.23
N ALA A 114 -12.22 2.48 2.47
CA ALA A 114 -11.35 3.11 3.45
C ALA A 114 -11.01 4.56 3.06
N VAL A 115 -10.68 4.82 1.79
CA VAL A 115 -10.43 6.19 1.31
C VAL A 115 -11.67 7.05 1.44
N ALA A 116 -12.83 6.56 0.98
CA ALA A 116 -14.09 7.28 1.08
C ALA A 116 -14.47 7.57 2.54
N GLY A 117 -14.30 6.58 3.43
CA GLY A 117 -14.52 6.74 4.87
C GLY A 117 -13.58 7.79 5.47
N SER A 118 -12.31 7.79 5.08
CA SER A 118 -11.34 8.76 5.58
C SER A 118 -11.61 10.19 5.09
N VAL A 119 -12.06 10.35 3.85
CA VAL A 119 -12.51 11.65 3.31
C VAL A 119 -13.78 12.11 4.04
N ALA A 120 -14.73 11.21 4.30
CA ALA A 120 -15.93 11.52 5.06
C ALA A 120 -15.59 12.03 6.47
N VAL A 121 -14.65 11.38 7.17
CA VAL A 121 -14.16 11.85 8.48
C VAL A 121 -13.59 13.26 8.37
N LEU A 122 -12.71 13.51 7.39
CA LEU A 122 -12.15 14.86 7.18
C LEU A 122 -13.25 15.91 6.95
N VAL A 123 -14.22 15.61 6.08
CA VAL A 123 -15.35 16.52 5.81
C VAL A 123 -16.13 16.81 7.08
N THR A 124 -16.44 15.80 7.90
CA THR A 124 -17.16 16.01 9.16
C THR A 124 -16.37 16.88 10.14
N CYS A 125 -15.07 16.67 10.30
CA CYS A 125 -14.22 17.50 11.16
C CYS A 125 -14.15 18.96 10.66
N VAL A 126 -14.09 19.17 9.34
CA VAL A 126 -14.08 20.51 8.74
C VAL A 126 -15.43 21.22 8.94
N GLN A 127 -16.55 20.52 8.77
CA GLN A 127 -17.89 21.10 8.92
C GLN A 127 -18.20 21.51 10.35
N HIS A 128 -17.78 20.73 11.34
CA HIS A 128 -18.01 21.02 12.75
C HIS A 128 -16.95 21.96 13.34
N HIS A 129 -15.92 22.34 12.58
CA HIS A 129 -14.75 23.12 13.05
C HIS A 129 -14.04 22.52 14.27
N GLU A 130 -14.24 21.23 14.52
CA GLU A 130 -13.69 20.47 15.63
C GLU A 130 -12.77 19.37 15.09
N HIS A 131 -11.64 19.16 15.75
CA HIS A 131 -10.73 18.03 15.47
C HIS A 131 -10.22 17.91 14.03
N VAL A 132 -10.09 19.01 13.28
CA VAL A 132 -9.58 19.00 11.88
C VAL A 132 -8.23 18.27 11.77
N GLY A 133 -7.35 18.42 12.76
CA GLY A 133 -6.06 17.71 12.81
C GLY A 133 -6.21 16.18 12.83
N VAL A 134 -7.23 15.65 13.50
CA VAL A 134 -7.54 14.21 13.52
C VAL A 134 -8.05 13.75 12.16
N GLY A 135 -8.92 14.54 11.53
CA GLY A 135 -9.43 14.25 10.18
C GLY A 135 -8.32 14.24 9.11
N VAL A 136 -7.38 15.18 9.18
CA VAL A 136 -6.21 15.22 8.29
C VAL A 136 -5.28 14.05 8.58
N GLY A 137 -5.04 13.73 9.86
CA GLY A 137 -4.24 12.58 10.27
C GLY A 137 -4.81 11.25 9.75
N ALA A 138 -6.13 11.07 9.82
CA ALA A 138 -6.81 9.89 9.31
C ALA A 138 -6.63 9.75 7.78
N LEU A 139 -6.77 10.84 7.02
CA LEU A 139 -6.57 10.83 5.57
C LEU A 139 -5.13 10.53 5.18
N LEU A 140 -4.17 11.16 5.86
CA LEU A 140 -2.74 10.90 5.65
C LEU A 140 -2.39 9.46 5.98
N GLN A 141 -2.85 8.94 7.12
CA GLN A 141 -2.64 7.55 7.48
C GLN A 141 -3.19 6.60 6.41
N CYS A 142 -4.44 6.79 5.98
CA CYS A 142 -5.07 5.92 4.99
C CYS A 142 -4.30 5.94 3.67
N GLY A 143 -3.87 7.12 3.22
CA GLY A 143 -3.05 7.28 2.00
C GLY A 143 -1.68 6.62 2.12
N LEU A 144 -0.96 6.83 3.23
CA LEU A 144 0.35 6.23 3.46
C LEU A 144 0.29 4.70 3.53
N ILE A 145 -0.72 4.16 4.20
CA ILE A 145 -0.91 2.71 4.30
C ILE A 145 -1.18 2.13 2.92
N LEU A 146 -2.13 2.67 2.15
CA LEU A 146 -2.41 2.15 0.80
C LEU A 146 -1.19 2.28 -0.14
N LEU A 147 -0.45 3.39 -0.06
CA LEU A 147 0.78 3.58 -0.83
C LEU A 147 1.85 2.53 -0.46
N SER A 148 2.05 2.27 0.83
CA SER A 148 2.96 1.22 1.30
C SER A 148 2.58 -0.16 0.74
N GLY A 149 1.28 -0.48 0.76
CA GLY A 149 0.75 -1.74 0.24
C GLY A 149 0.96 -1.90 -1.26
N LEU A 150 0.71 -0.83 -2.03
CA LEU A 150 0.94 -0.80 -3.48
C LEU A 150 2.42 -0.92 -3.82
N LEU A 151 3.30 -0.25 -3.07
CA LEU A 151 4.75 -0.35 -3.27
C LEU A 151 5.26 -1.77 -2.99
N LEU A 152 4.80 -2.41 -1.91
CA LEU A 152 5.17 -3.79 -1.62
C LEU A 152 4.66 -4.74 -2.71
N TRP A 153 3.40 -4.59 -3.11
CA TRP A 153 2.80 -5.40 -4.15
C TRP A 153 3.49 -5.23 -5.51
N ALA A 154 3.93 -4.01 -5.85
CA ALA A 154 4.61 -3.73 -7.12
C ALA A 154 6.01 -4.36 -7.20
N PHE A 155 6.80 -4.25 -6.11
CA PHE A 155 8.24 -4.57 -6.11
C PHE A 155 8.63 -5.87 -5.40
N ARG A 156 7.67 -6.60 -4.82
CA ARG A 156 7.90 -7.95 -4.27
C ARG A 156 8.40 -8.89 -5.37
N SER A 157 9.42 -9.69 -5.05
CA SER A 157 9.90 -10.79 -5.90
C SER A 157 8.86 -11.92 -5.94
N ASP A 158 8.59 -12.42 -7.15
CA ASP A 158 8.00 -13.75 -7.31
C ASP A 158 9.17 -14.72 -7.35
N ASP A 159 9.34 -15.53 -6.30
CA ASP A 159 10.45 -16.47 -6.15
C ASP A 159 10.32 -17.71 -7.07
N GLY A 160 9.61 -17.60 -8.20
CA GLY A 160 9.40 -18.70 -9.16
C GLY A 160 10.60 -19.03 -10.05
N GLY A 161 11.69 -18.25 -10.00
CA GLY A 161 12.83 -18.40 -10.92
C GLY A 161 14.03 -19.21 -10.43
N TYR A 162 14.09 -19.60 -9.15
CA TYR A 162 15.30 -20.21 -8.55
C TYR A 162 15.28 -21.74 -8.48
N ALA A 163 14.26 -22.42 -9.02
CA ALA A 163 14.17 -23.88 -9.02
C ALA A 163 14.79 -24.58 -10.25
N ALA A 164 15.65 -23.89 -11.03
CA ALA A 164 16.27 -24.45 -12.24
C ALA A 164 17.80 -24.54 -12.21
N ILE A 165 18.42 -24.52 -11.02
CA ILE A 165 19.85 -24.82 -10.88
C ILE A 165 20.08 -25.63 -9.60
N HIS A 166 19.87 -26.94 -9.68
CA HIS A 166 20.56 -27.92 -8.85
C HIS A 166 20.60 -29.28 -9.57
#